data_AF-A0AA42KUH3-F1
#
_entry.id   AF-A0AA42KUH3-F1
#
_cell.length_a   1.000
_cell.length_b   1.000
_cell.length_c   1.000
_cell.angle_alpha   90.00
_cell.angle_beta   90.00
_cell.angle_gamma   90.00
#
_symmetry.space_group_name_H-M   'P 1'
#
loop_
_entity.id
_entity.type
_entity.pdbx_description
1 polymer ?
#
loop_
_entity_poly.entity_id
_entity_poly.type
_entity_poly.pdbx_seq_one_letter_code
_entity_poly.pdbx_strand_id
1 'polypeptide(L)' 'MAWAIFKVECNWSRPQSRFSFNAKASPEPQERPQDFIDYCVSKGWATKVQSPSRDEKRALKSRNRAK' A
#
# COMPACT_ATOMS: atom_id res chain seq x y z
N MET A 1 5.13 -7.78 -5.28
CA MET A 1 4.60 -6.58 -4.62
C MET A 1 3.19 -6.34 -5.12
N ALA A 2 2.28 -5.88 -4.26
CA ALA A 2 0.89 -5.65 -4.60
C ALA A 2 0.45 -4.23 -4.31
N TRP A 3 -0.72 -3.87 -4.81
CA TRP A 3 -1.27 -2.53 -4.72
C TRP A 3 -2.54 -2.53 -3.90
N ALA A 4 -2.63 -1.58 -2.97
CA ALA A 4 -3.83 -1.37 -2.19
C ALA A 4 -4.02 0.11 -1.88
N ILE A 5 -5.28 0.51 -1.79
CA ILE A 5 -5.67 1.81 -1.24
C ILE A 5 -5.92 1.59 0.25
N PHE A 6 -5.19 2.34 1.09
CA PHE A 6 -5.29 2.25 2.54
C PHE A 6 -6.24 3.32 3.04
N LYS A 7 -7.32 2.90 3.70
CA LYS A 7 -8.34 3.82 4.25
C LYS A 7 -7.94 4.33 5.63
N VAL A 8 -7.16 3.54 6.36
CA VAL A 8 -6.66 3.86 7.71
C VAL A 8 -5.15 3.66 7.77
N GLU A 9 -4.52 4.28 8.77
CA GLU A 9 -3.11 4.01 9.05
C GLU A 9 -2.96 2.58 9.58
N CYS A 10 -2.08 1.82 8.92
CA CYS A 10 -1.87 0.40 9.20
C CYS A 10 -0.40 0.20 9.60
N ASN A 11 -0.17 -0.51 10.69
CA ASN A 11 1.14 -1.00 11.06
C ASN A 11 1.06 -2.52 11.23
N TRP A 12 1.95 -3.24 10.55
CA TRP A 12 2.07 -4.67 10.71
C TRP A 12 3.53 -5.08 10.66
N SER A 13 3.92 -5.82 11.69
CA SER A 13 5.20 -6.50 11.75
C SER A 13 5.04 -7.89 11.18
N ARG A 14 5.81 -8.21 10.14
CA ARG A 14 5.75 -9.52 9.51
C ARG A 14 6.21 -10.59 10.51
N PRO A 15 5.41 -11.65 10.76
CA PRO A 15 5.83 -12.73 11.63
C PRO A 15 7.14 -13.35 11.15
N GLN A 16 8.03 -13.70 12.08
CA GLN A 16 9.36 -14.29 11.78
C GLN A 16 10.33 -13.39 11.00
N SER A 17 10.04 -12.10 10.86
CA SER A 17 10.93 -11.14 10.22
C SER A 17 11.19 -9.94 11.12
N ARG A 18 12.37 -9.33 10.99
CA ARG A 18 12.71 -8.06 11.64
C ARG A 18 12.11 -6.85 10.91
N PHE A 19 11.45 -7.08 9.77
CA PHE A 19 10.85 -6.02 8.97
C PHE A 19 9.42 -5.73 9.44
N SER A 20 9.19 -4.48 9.82
CA SER A 20 7.86 -3.92 10.01
C SER A 20 7.50 -3.05 8.81
N PHE A 21 6.22 -3.08 8.46
CA PHE A 21 5.67 -2.26 7.39
C PHE A 21 4.58 -1.37 7.96
N ASN A 22 4.62 -0.11 7.55
CA ASN A 22 3.57 0.85 7.81
C ASN A 22 3.00 1.37 6.49
N ALA A 23 1.71 1.64 6.48
CA ALA A 23 1.03 2.34 5.40
C ALA A 23 0.14 3.42 5.98
N LYS A 24 0.28 4.63 5.45
CA LYS A 24 -0.59 5.75 5.83
C LYS A 24 -1.89 5.68 5.04
N ALA A 25 -2.97 6.13 5.67
CA ALA A 25 -4.22 6.35 4.96
C ALA A 25 -3.98 7.33 3.80
N SER A 26 -4.26 6.92 2.58
CA SER A 26 -4.15 7.76 1.40
C SER A 26 -5.18 7.29 0.37
N PRO A 27 -5.85 8.21 -0.33
CA PRO A 27 -6.72 7.85 -1.45
C PRO A 27 -5.93 7.27 -2.64
N GLU A 28 -4.60 7.43 -2.65
CA GLU A 28 -3.75 6.93 -3.71
C GLU A 28 -3.35 5.45 -3.50
N PRO A 29 -3.33 4.62 -4.57
CA PRO A 29 -2.80 3.27 -4.52
C PRO A 29 -1.35 3.25 -4.05
N GLN A 30 -1.05 2.45 -3.03
CA GLN A 30 0.31 2.25 -2.53
C GLN A 30 0.81 0.84 -2.83
N GLU A 31 2.08 0.75 -3.22
CA GLU A 31 2.78 -0.51 -3.39
C GLU A 31 3.30 -1.02 -2.06
N ARG A 32 2.85 -2.21 -1.63
CA ARG A 32 3.29 -2.87 -0.41
C ARG A 32 3.46 -4.38 -0.63
N PRO A 33 4.13 -5.07 0.30
CA PRO A 33 4.20 -6.53 0.31
C PRO A 33 2.80 -7.15 0.27
N GLN A 34 2.65 -8.28 -0.45
CA GLN A 34 1.36 -8.94 -0.66
C GLN A 34 0.74 -9.39 0.66
N ASP A 35 1.55 -9.96 1.55
CA ASP A 35 1.18 -10.39 2.89
C ASP A 35 0.72 -9.24 3.80
N PHE A 36 1.39 -8.08 3.72
CA PHE A 36 0.93 -6.87 4.41
C PHE A 36 -0.43 -6.41 3.91
N ILE A 37 -0.63 -6.41 2.58
CA ILE A 37 -1.92 -6.03 1.97
C ILE A 37 -3.01 -7.02 2.37
N ASP A 38 -2.75 -8.33 2.29
CA ASP A 38 -3.73 -9.35 2.65
C ASP A 38 -4.12 -9.26 4.12
N TYR A 39 -3.16 -8.97 5.01
CA TYR A 39 -3.45 -8.67 6.41
C TYR A 39 -4.37 -7.45 6.55
N CYS A 40 -4.05 -6.34 5.88
CA CYS A 40 -4.86 -5.12 5.98
C CYS A 40 -6.25 -5.27 5.34
N VAL A 41 -6.36 -6.01 4.23
CA VAL A 41 -7.64 -6.33 3.58
C VAL A 41 -8.49 -7.23 4.48
N SER A 42 -7.90 -8.23 5.13
CA SER A 42 -8.62 -9.11 6.07
C SER A 42 -9.20 -8.36 7.27
N LYS A 43 -8.56 -7.25 7.66
CA LYS A 43 -9.03 -6.35 8.72
C LYS A 43 -10.00 -5.27 8.23
N GLY A 44 -10.25 -5.18 6.91
CA GLY A 44 -11.09 -4.14 6.30
C GLY A 44 -10.42 -2.75 6.23
N TRP A 45 -9.11 -2.67 6.47
CA TRP A 45 -8.34 -1.42 6.52
C TRP A 45 -7.86 -0.96 5.15
N ALA A 46 -7.70 -1.90 4.23
CA ALA A 46 -7.24 -1.65 2.87
C ALA A 46 -8.17 -2.30 1.85
N THR A 47 -8.14 -1.78 0.63
CA THR A 47 -8.82 -2.38 -0.52
C THR A 47 -7.78 -2.74 -1.55
N LYS A 48 -7.67 -4.03 -1.89
CA LYS A 48 -6.77 -4.50 -2.93
C LYS A 48 -7.20 -3.90 -4.25
N VAL A 49 -6.28 -3.27 -4.94
CA VAL A 49 -6.51 -2.73 -6.28
C VAL A 49 -5.63 -3.47 -7.26
N GLN A 50 -6.08 -3.52 -8.52
CA GLN A 50 -5.21 -4.01 -9.59
C GLN A 50 -3.98 -3.13 -9.70
N SER A 51 -2.87 -3.71 -10.18
CA SER A 51 -1.65 -2.93 -10.40
C SER A 51 -2.00 -1.76 -11.31
N PRO A 52 -1.76 -0.51 -10.88
CA PRO A 52 -1.97 0.64 -11.73
C PRO A 52 -1.15 0.47 -13.00
N SER A 53 -1.73 0.92 -14.10
CA SER A 53 -1.08 0.92 -15.39
C SER A 53 0.24 1.70 -15.34
N ARG A 54 1.11 1.47 -16.32
CA ARG A 54 2.43 2.12 -16.38
C ARG A 54 2.33 3.65 -16.37
N ASP A 55 1.23 4.20 -16.90
CA ASP A 55 0.92 5.63 -16.92
C ASP A 55 0.49 6.16 -15.55
N GLU A 56 -0.35 5.44 -14.81
CA GLU A 56 -0.76 5.81 -13.44
C GLU A 56 0.42 5.77 -12.46
N LYS A 57 1.32 4.78 -12.62
CA LYS A 57 2.60 4.76 -11.90
C LYS A 57 3.45 6.01 -12.16
N ARG A 58 3.41 6.54 -13.39
CA ARG A 58 4.15 7.75 -13.77
C ARG A 58 3.52 9.00 -13.16
N ALA A 59 2.18 9.05 -13.10
CA ALA A 59 1.44 10.13 -12.44
C ALA A 59 1.64 10.14 -10.91
N LEU A 60 1.72 8.98 -10.26
CA LEU A 60 2.02 8.89 -8.82
C LEU A 60 3.46 9.34 -8.50
N LYS A 61 4.44 8.97 -9.35
CA LYS A 61 5.84 9.40 -9.18
C LYS A 61 6.04 10.90 -9.38
N SER A 62 5.29 11.54 -10.28
CA SER A 62 5.44 12.97 -10.54
C SER A 62 4.92 13.82 -9.38
N ARG A 63 3.79 13.43 -8.74
CA ARG A 63 3.24 14.16 -7.57
C ARG A 63 4.14 14.13 -6.34
N ASN A 64 4.81 13.00 -6.06
CA ASN A 64 5.73 12.90 -4.92
C ASN A 64 7.03 13.70 -5.09
N ARG A 65 7.35 14.16 -6.31
CA ARG A 65 8.56 14.96 -6.57
C ARG A 65 8.34 16.48 -6.36
N ALA A 66 7.10 16.90 -6.13
CA ALA A 66 6.71 18.30 -6.02
C ALA A 66 6.34 18.75 -4.60
N LYS A 67 6.67 17.93 -3.58
CA LYS A 67 6.38 18.24 -2.17
C LYS A 67 7.66 18.38 -1.35
#